data_AF-A0A4B0GPD8-F1
#
_entry.id   AF-A0A4B0GPD8-F1
#
_cell.length_a   1.000
_cell.length_b   1.000
_cell.length_c   1.000
_cell.angle_alpha   90.00
_cell.angle_beta   90.00
_cell.angle_gamma   90.00
#
_symmetry.space_group_name_H-M   'P 1'
#
loop_
_entity.id
_entity.type
_entity.pdbx_description
1 polymer ?
#
loop_
_entity_poly.entity_id
_entity_poly.type
_entity_poly.pdbx_seq_one_letter_code
_entity_poly.pdbx_strand_id
1 'polypeptide(L)' 'MKLPDYLTPKQHNEINQAIKKKTPILITGRQGPTGKTALKNLLKKEGVVVFEQHDCLIIELNEILP' A
#
# COMPACT_ATOMS: atom_id res chain seq x y z
N MET A 1 0.67 10.99 11.82
CA MET A 1 0.99 11.25 10.41
C MET A 1 -0.13 12.02 9.73
N LYS A 2 0.20 13.03 8.91
CA LYS A 2 -0.75 13.67 7.98
C LYS A 2 -0.64 12.96 6.62
N LEU A 3 -1.73 12.40 6.13
CA LEU A 3 -1.80 11.77 4.81
C LEU A 3 -2.06 12.81 3.70
N PRO A 4 -1.65 12.56 2.44
CA PRO A 4 -1.82 13.52 1.35
C PRO A 4 -3.27 13.83 0.99
N ASP A 5 -3.54 15.07 0.57
CA ASP A 5 -4.90 15.57 0.26
C ASP A 5 -5.48 14.97 -1.04
N TYR A 6 -4.64 14.41 -1.93
CA TYR A 6 -5.12 13.74 -3.14
C TYR A 6 -5.74 12.36 -2.86
N LEU A 7 -5.61 11.84 -1.64
CA LEU A 7 -6.28 10.60 -1.24
C LEU A 7 -7.73 10.89 -0.88
N THR A 8 -8.61 10.02 -1.34
CA THR A 8 -10.03 10.06 -0.96
C THR A 8 -10.22 9.78 0.53
N PRO A 9 -11.31 10.26 1.15
CA PRO A 9 -11.61 9.96 2.56
C PRO A 9 -11.63 8.47 2.90
N LYS A 10 -12.08 7.64 1.95
CA LYS A 10 -12.07 6.17 2.07
C LYS A 10 -10.64 5.64 2.20
N GLN A 11 -9.74 6.04 1.30
CA GLN A 11 -8.32 5.63 1.34
C GLN A 11 -7.65 6.09 2.63
N HIS A 12 -7.93 7.32 3.10
CA HIS A 12 -7.45 7.81 4.40
C HIS A 12 -7.87 6.86 5.53
N ASN A 13 -9.15 6.50 5.59
CA ASN A 13 -9.66 5.60 6.63
C ASN A 13 -9.02 4.20 6.53
N GLU A 14 -8.93 3.62 5.34
CA GLU A 14 -8.34 2.30 5.11
C GLU A 14 -6.87 2.25 5.53
N ILE A 15 -6.07 3.27 5.15
CA ILE A 15 -4.66 3.38 5.54
C ILE A 15 -4.55 3.48 7.07
N ASN A 16 -5.35 4.34 7.70
CA ASN A 16 -5.33 4.47 9.17
C ASN A 16 -5.72 3.16 9.87
N GLN A 17 -6.65 2.39 9.33
CA GLN A 17 -7.00 1.08 9.87
C GLN A 17 -5.88 0.06 9.68
N ALA A 18 -5.24 0.01 8.50
CA ALA A 18 -4.11 -0.87 8.24
C ALA A 18 -2.95 -0.60 9.21
N ILE A 19 -2.63 0.68 9.47
CA ILE A 19 -1.60 1.08 10.43
C ILE A 19 -1.95 0.58 11.84
N LYS A 20 -3.19 0.83 12.31
CA LYS A 20 -3.64 0.39 13.64
C LYS A 20 -3.56 -1.14 13.80
N LYS A 21 -3.91 -1.88 12.76
CA LYS A 21 -3.91 -3.36 12.75
C LYS A 21 -2.54 -3.96 12.41
N LYS A 22 -1.51 -3.12 12.14
CA LYS A 22 -0.20 -3.54 11.64
C LYS A 22 -0.29 -4.41 10.38
N THR A 23 -1.28 -4.14 9.53
CA THR A 23 -1.48 -4.84 8.26
C THR A 23 -0.56 -4.24 7.19
N PRO A 24 0.24 -5.06 6.47
CA PRO A 24 1.03 -4.57 5.34
C PRO A 24 0.14 -3.94 4.26
N ILE A 25 0.66 -2.89 3.61
CA ILE A 25 -0.08 -2.16 2.56
C ILE A 25 0.55 -2.45 1.20
N LEU A 26 -0.26 -2.85 0.22
CA LEU A 26 0.13 -2.91 -1.18
C LEU A 26 -0.48 -1.72 -1.93
N ILE A 27 0.37 -0.83 -2.45
CA ILE A 27 -0.03 0.33 -3.24
C ILE A 27 -0.02 -0.07 -4.73
N THR A 28 -1.17 0.08 -5.38
CA THR A 28 -1.35 -0.16 -6.81
C THR A 28 -2.02 1.04 -7.48
N GLY A 29 -1.99 1.09 -8.81
CA GLY A 29 -2.63 2.15 -9.60
C GLY A 29 -2.00 2.27 -10.98
N ARG A 30 -2.61 3.11 -11.84
CA ARG A 30 -2.14 3.34 -13.22
C ARG A 30 -0.67 3.78 -13.24
N GLN A 31 0.06 3.40 -14.30
CA GLN A 31 1.42 3.89 -14.53
C GLN A 31 1.40 5.41 -14.76
N GLY A 32 2.45 6.10 -14.32
CA GLY A 32 2.55 7.56 -14.36
C GLY A 32 2.55 8.23 -12.98
N PRO A 33 2.55 9.58 -12.94
CA PRO A 33 2.74 10.37 -11.72
C PRO A 33 1.46 10.42 -10.87
N THR A 34 1.07 9.27 -10.30
CA THR A 34 -0.12 9.14 -9.45
C THR A 34 0.19 9.20 -7.95
N GLY A 35 1.42 9.55 -7.57
CA GLY A 35 1.83 9.67 -6.16
C GLY A 35 2.08 8.36 -5.42
N LYS A 36 2.13 7.19 -6.10
CA LYS A 36 2.35 5.87 -5.45
C LYS A 36 3.65 5.82 -4.65
N THR A 37 4.77 6.16 -5.29
CA THR A 37 6.09 6.15 -4.65
C THR A 37 6.24 7.18 -3.55
N ALA A 38 5.62 8.36 -3.72
CA ALA A 38 5.58 9.37 -2.65
C ALA A 38 4.82 8.85 -1.41
N LEU A 39 3.66 8.24 -1.61
CA LEU A 39 2.87 7.63 -0.53
C LEU A 39 3.62 6.47 0.13
N LYS A 40 4.23 5.57 -0.65
CA LYS A 40 5.08 4.48 -0.14
C LYS A 40 6.18 5.02 0.77
N ASN A 41 6.92 6.03 0.31
CA ASN A 41 8.03 6.60 1.07
C ASN A 41 7.58 7.29 2.35
N LEU A 42 6.44 7.99 2.32
CA LEU A 42 5.83 8.57 3.51
C LEU A 42 5.48 7.48 4.54
N LEU A 43 4.77 6.44 4.11
CA LEU A 43 4.36 5.34 4.99
C LEU A 43 5.56 4.55 5.54
N LYS A 44 6.60 4.30 4.73
CA LYS A 44 7.84 3.65 5.19
C LYS A 44 8.54 4.45 6.29
N LYS A 45 8.59 5.78 6.18
CA LYS A 45 9.19 6.64 7.22
C LYS A 45 8.50 6.51 8.58
N GLU A 46 7.21 6.20 8.57
CA GLU A 46 6.40 5.97 9.77
C GLU A 46 6.45 4.51 10.27
N GLY A 47 7.34 3.68 9.71
CA GLY A 47 7.52 2.28 10.11
C GLY A 47 6.47 1.32 9.56
N VAL A 48 5.66 1.75 8.59
CA VAL A 48 4.64 0.89 7.96
C VAL A 48 5.30 -0.03 6.95
N VAL A 49 4.97 -1.32 7.00
CA VAL A 49 5.36 -2.29 5.96
C VAL A 49 4.50 -2.00 4.71
N VAL A 50 5.13 -1.47 3.67
CA VAL A 50 4.45 -1.08 2.44
C VAL A 50 5.24 -1.47 1.20
N PHE A 51 4.50 -1.97 0.21
CA PHE A 51 4.98 -2.40 -1.09
C PHE A 51 4.26 -1.64 -2.19
N GLU A 52 4.92 -1.44 -3.31
CA GLU A 52 4.26 -1.21 -4.60
C GLU A 52 4.23 -2.52 -5.39
N GLN A 53 3.26 -2.67 -6.29
CA GLN A 53 3.13 -3.90 -7.09
C GLN A 53 4.41 -4.28 -7.84
N HIS A 54 5.22 -3.30 -8.28
CA HIS A 54 6.48 -3.55 -8.97
C HIS A 54 7.62 -4.02 -8.05
N ASP A 55 7.48 -3.88 -6.73
CA ASP A 55 8.44 -4.44 -5.77
C ASP A 55 8.22 -5.94 -5.53
N CYS A 56 7.06 -6.46 -5.94
CA CYS A 56 6.62 -7.80 -5.59
C CYS A 56 6.63 -8.71 -6.81
N LEU A 57 7.18 -9.91 -6.63
CA LEU A 57 6.84 -11.04 -7.48
C LEU A 57 5.44 -11.54 -7.08
N ILE A 58 4.52 -11.57 -8.02
CA ILE A 58 3.19 -12.18 -7.83
C ILE A 58 3.31 -13.64 -8.25
N ILE A 59 3.01 -14.55 -7.33
CA ILE A 59 2.96 -15.99 -7.58
C ILE A 59 1.52 -16.45 -7.35
N GLU A 60 0.96 -17.17 -8.30
CA GLU A 60 -0.32 -17.87 -8.19
C GLU A 60 -0.05 -19.37 -7.99
N LEU A 61 -0.66 -19.97 -6.97
CA LEU A 61 -0.57 -21.41 -6.72
C LEU A 61 -1.76 -22.10 -7.39
N ASN A 62 -1.48 -22.91 -8.41
CA ASN A 62 -2.51 -23.52 -9.25
C ASN A 62 -2.98 -24.90 -8.75
N GLU A 63 -2.29 -25.48 -7.77
CA GLU A 63 -2.54 -26.83 -7.28
C GLU A 63 -3.11 -26.78 -5.86
N ILE A 64 -4.13 -27.60 -5.58
CA ILE A 64 -4.67 -27.80 -4.22
C ILE A 64 -3.77 -28.80 -3.50
N LEU A 65 -3.27 -28.42 -2.32
CA LEU A 65 -2.50 -29.35 -1.49
C LEU A 65 -3.41 -30.47 -0.96
N PRO A 66 -2.92 -31.72 -0.90
CA PRO A 66 -3.67 -32.87 -0.39
C PRO A 66 -4.01 -32.76 1.10
#